data_AF-A0A662G8S3-F1
#
_entry.id   AF-A0A662G8S3-F1
#
_cell.length_a   1.000
_cell.length_b   1.000
_cell.length_c   1.000
_cell.angle_alpha   90.00
_cell.angle_beta   90.00
_cell.angle_gamma   90.00
#
_symmetry.space_group_name_H-M   'P 1'
#
loop_
_entity.id
_entity.type
_entity.pdbx_description
1 polymer ?
#
loop_
_entity_poly.entity_id
_entity_poly.type
_entity_poly.pdbx_seq_one_letter_code
_entity_poly.pdbx_strand_id
1 'polypeptide(L)'
;MARKSKRGVSSVIGAAIAIAIFFTIIIPTWLYLQSLQATYTEEVGRRLQYEVERLNEKIEIHATLTAPDALGRRFLYVMIHNVGPLSTNVPTIYVESTYKGLQGITSNLVLAPGEMVTKKIESVIVEPGEKVTVRAVTLRGNSFTALETNLGPNDLPYILLVTVTNMSQQYQYKIVVNVLPTGGGLRVGCVSPTSEEFAGGCRERASETIWPIGFTDKQRSVGFMVAPGAYSVKLYRYEWTGTGWGNEVQLESVYMNITDDASVRLDASDSGALTIIPLRIYTYRPNSVWIL
;
A
#
# COMPACT_ATOMS: atom_id res chain seq x y z
N MET A 1 11.99 103.04 19.79
CA MET A 1 11.28 102.13 18.87
C MET A 1 12.00 100.80 18.83
N ALA A 2 11.45 99.78 19.46
CA ALA A 2 12.06 98.45 19.55
C ALA A 2 11.85 97.66 18.24
N ARG A 3 12.95 97.26 17.60
CA ARG A 3 12.96 96.42 16.39
C ARG A 3 12.65 94.97 16.80
N LYS A 4 11.39 94.52 16.62
CA LYS A 4 11.00 93.11 16.82
C LYS A 4 11.81 92.19 15.89
N SER A 5 12.55 91.25 16.48
CA SER A 5 13.38 90.30 15.72
C SER A 5 12.51 89.25 15.02
N LYS A 6 12.53 89.22 13.68
CA LYS A 6 11.84 88.22 12.84
C LYS A 6 12.54 86.84 12.82
N ARG A 7 13.49 86.59 13.75
CA ARG A 7 14.37 85.41 13.71
C ARG A 7 13.74 84.10 14.23
N GLY A 8 12.56 84.14 14.87
CA GLY A 8 11.89 82.94 15.40
C GLY A 8 10.88 82.26 14.46
N VAL A 9 10.32 82.99 13.49
CA VAL A 9 9.17 82.49 12.68
C VAL A 9 9.57 81.34 11.74
N SER A 10 10.79 81.35 11.20
CA SER A 10 11.30 80.27 10.35
C SER A 10 11.51 78.96 11.11
N SER A 11 11.92 79.04 12.38
CA SER A 11 12.07 77.86 13.25
C SER A 11 10.73 77.21 13.57
N VAL A 12 9.68 78.02 13.81
CA VAL A 12 8.32 77.53 14.06
C VAL A 12 7.72 76.84 12.84
N ILE A 13 7.92 77.40 11.64
CA ILE A 13 7.43 76.80 10.39
C ILE A 13 8.16 75.47 10.10
N GLY A 14 9.47 75.42 10.30
CA GLY A 14 10.24 74.17 10.15
C GLY A 14 9.78 73.07 11.12
N ALA A 15 9.52 73.43 12.38
CA ALA A 15 8.98 72.52 13.38
C ALA A 15 7.57 72.00 13.01
N ALA A 16 6.70 72.86 12.50
CA ALA A 16 5.36 72.47 12.05
C ALA A 16 5.40 71.48 10.87
N ILE A 17 6.30 71.69 9.90
CA ILE A 17 6.50 70.76 8.78
C ILE A 17 7.04 69.42 9.26
N ALA A 18 8.00 69.41 10.19
CA ALA A 18 8.56 68.18 10.73
C ALA A 18 7.51 67.34 11.49
N ILE A 19 6.65 67.99 12.29
CA ILE A 19 5.53 67.33 12.97
C ILE A 19 4.54 66.76 11.95
N ALA A 20 4.22 67.53 10.90
CA ALA A 20 3.33 67.06 9.83
C ALA A 20 3.90 65.81 9.12
N ILE A 21 5.20 65.78 8.81
CA ILE A 21 5.87 64.61 8.21
C ILE A 21 5.84 63.41 9.16
N PHE A 22 6.08 63.63 10.46
CA PHE A 22 6.06 62.57 11.46
C PHE A 22 4.69 61.88 11.53
N PHE A 23 3.61 62.65 11.59
CA PHE A 23 2.26 62.09 11.67
C PHE A 23 1.71 61.56 10.34
N THR A 24 2.09 62.13 9.19
CA THR A 24 1.55 61.72 7.88
C THR A 24 2.37 60.63 7.20
N ILE A 25 3.67 60.53 7.47
CA ILE A 25 4.56 59.57 6.80
C ILE A 25 5.09 58.53 7.79
N ILE A 26 5.72 58.97 8.89
CA ILE A 26 6.44 58.05 9.79
C ILE A 26 5.49 57.12 10.54
N ILE A 27 4.45 57.67 11.18
CA ILE A 27 3.50 56.83 11.94
C ILE A 27 2.76 55.83 11.02
N PRO A 28 2.21 56.23 9.85
CA PRO A 28 1.53 55.29 8.97
C PRO A 28 2.46 54.22 8.38
N THR A 29 3.69 54.57 8.00
CA THR A 29 4.66 53.58 7.51
C THR A 29 5.10 52.60 8.59
N TRP A 30 5.27 53.07 9.83
CA TRP A 30 5.56 52.18 10.96
C TRP A 30 4.42 51.19 11.23
N LEU A 31 3.18 51.65 11.25
CA LEU A 31 2.00 50.80 11.43
C LEU A 31 1.86 49.78 10.28
N TYR A 32 2.14 50.21 9.05
CA TYR A 32 2.17 49.33 7.90
C TYR A 32 3.24 48.23 8.04
N LEU A 33 4.46 48.58 8.44
CA LEU A 33 5.53 47.61 8.67
C LEU A 33 5.16 46.59 9.75
N GLN A 34 4.52 47.03 10.84
CA GLN A 34 4.01 46.12 11.88
C GLN A 34 2.96 45.14 11.34
N SER A 35 2.01 45.63 10.52
CA SER A 35 1.01 44.76 9.90
C SER A 35 1.63 43.73 8.95
N LEU A 36 2.62 44.14 8.14
CA LEU A 36 3.33 43.25 7.23
C LEU A 36 4.09 42.17 7.98
N GLN A 37 4.77 42.54 9.08
CA GLN A 37 5.47 41.57 9.92
C GLN A 37 4.51 40.54 10.50
N ALA A 38 3.36 40.98 11.03
CA ALA A 38 2.35 40.07 11.59
C ALA A 38 1.85 39.08 10.53
N THR A 39 1.38 39.56 9.37
CA THR A 39 0.91 38.70 8.28
C THR A 39 2.00 37.76 7.77
N TYR A 40 3.24 38.25 7.65
CA TYR A 40 4.36 37.42 7.21
C TYR A 40 4.63 36.28 8.19
N THR A 41 4.68 36.57 9.50
CA THR A 41 4.91 35.53 10.51
C THR A 41 3.80 34.48 10.56
N GLU A 42 2.55 34.90 10.36
CA GLU A 42 1.40 33.99 10.31
C GLU A 42 1.46 33.07 9.09
N GLU A 43 1.73 33.63 7.90
CA GLU A 43 1.83 32.83 6.67
C GLU A 43 3.01 31.86 6.68
N VAL A 44 4.16 32.29 7.24
CA VAL A 44 5.32 31.40 7.43
C VAL A 44 4.98 30.29 8.42
N GLY A 45 4.32 30.60 9.53
CA GLY A 45 3.88 29.61 10.51
C GLY A 45 2.92 28.59 9.90
N ARG A 46 1.92 29.07 9.15
CA ARG A 46 0.94 28.23 8.45
C ARG A 46 1.59 27.33 7.41
N ARG A 47 2.51 27.86 6.58
CA ARG A 47 3.26 27.05 5.61
C ARG A 47 4.13 26.01 6.28
N LEU A 48 4.82 26.38 7.36
CA LEU A 48 5.67 25.45 8.11
C LEU A 48 4.84 24.30 8.68
N GLN A 49 3.71 24.60 9.33
CA GLN A 49 2.80 23.59 9.85
C GLN A 49 2.27 22.68 8.73
N TYR A 50 1.86 23.26 7.60
CA TYR A 50 1.39 22.49 6.46
C TYR A 50 2.46 21.53 5.90
N GLU A 51 3.71 21.99 5.77
CA GLU A 51 4.84 21.16 5.32
C GLU A 51 5.16 20.05 6.33
N VAL A 52 5.14 20.34 7.63
CA VAL A 52 5.34 19.32 8.67
C VAL A 52 4.23 18.26 8.61
N GLU A 53 2.97 18.67 8.46
CA GLU A 53 1.85 17.74 8.32
C GLU A 53 1.94 16.94 7.01
N ARG A 54 2.38 17.56 5.91
CA ARG A 54 2.64 16.86 4.65
C ARG A 54 3.76 15.81 4.80
N LEU A 55 4.85 16.12 5.49
CA LEU A 55 5.95 15.17 5.69
C LEU A 55 5.60 14.03 6.64
N ASN A 56 4.69 14.25 7.59
CA ASN A 56 4.24 13.24 8.54
C ASN A 56 3.11 12.36 8.00
N GLU A 57 2.53 12.69 6.85
CA GLU A 57 1.56 11.85 6.17
C GLU A 57 2.26 10.62 5.59
N LYS A 58 1.80 9.43 6.00
CA LYS A 58 2.34 8.16 5.55
C LYS A 58 1.21 7.18 5.33
N ILE A 59 1.04 6.71 4.10
CA ILE A 59 0.08 5.67 3.75
C ILE A 59 0.79 4.54 3.02
N GLU A 60 0.34 3.32 3.29
CA GLU A 60 0.70 2.12 2.56
C GLU A 60 -0.45 1.75 1.64
N ILE A 61 -0.11 1.40 0.40
CA ILE A 61 -1.10 1.04 -0.62
C ILE A 61 -0.71 -0.32 -1.15
N HIS A 62 -1.69 -1.22 -1.13
CA HIS A 62 -1.60 -2.52 -1.76
C HIS A 62 -2.68 -2.65 -2.83
N ALA A 63 -2.27 -3.04 -4.03
CA ALA A 63 -3.19 -3.36 -5.12
C ALA A 63 -3.41 -4.87 -5.17
N THR A 64 -4.66 -5.29 -5.34
CA THR A 64 -5.02 -6.71 -5.39
C THR A 64 -6.17 -6.98 -6.35
N LEU A 65 -6.25 -8.22 -6.82
CA LEU A 65 -7.26 -8.67 -7.76
C LEU A 65 -8.17 -9.70 -7.09
N THR A 66 -9.40 -9.79 -7.57
CA THR A 66 -10.26 -10.94 -7.25
C THR A 66 -10.12 -12.03 -8.30
N ALA A 67 -10.48 -13.25 -7.89
CA ALA A 67 -10.77 -14.30 -8.85
C ALA A 67 -11.84 -13.84 -9.87
N PRO A 68 -11.86 -14.44 -11.07
CA PRO A 68 -12.85 -14.12 -12.07
C PRO A 68 -14.26 -14.42 -11.54
N ASP A 69 -15.15 -13.44 -11.70
CA ASP A 69 -16.58 -13.61 -11.48
C ASP A 69 -17.16 -14.67 -12.43
N ALA A 70 -18.44 -15.03 -12.26
CA ALA A 70 -19.18 -15.91 -13.18
C ALA A 70 -19.13 -15.48 -14.66
N LEU A 71 -18.85 -14.20 -14.93
CA LEU A 71 -18.69 -13.62 -16.28
C LEU A 71 -17.22 -13.52 -16.73
N GLY A 72 -16.28 -14.11 -15.99
CA GLY A 72 -14.84 -14.06 -16.29
C GLY A 72 -14.16 -12.71 -15.98
N ARG A 73 -14.89 -11.76 -15.39
CA ARG A 73 -14.40 -10.41 -15.08
C ARG A 73 -13.60 -10.39 -13.78
N ARG A 74 -12.44 -9.72 -13.79
CA ARG A 74 -11.59 -9.54 -12.61
C ARG A 74 -11.59 -8.08 -12.22
N PHE A 75 -11.89 -7.81 -10.95
CA PHE A 75 -11.97 -6.46 -10.43
C PHE A 75 -10.71 -6.10 -9.65
N LEU A 76 -10.27 -4.86 -9.81
CA LEU A 76 -9.18 -4.29 -9.04
C LEU A 76 -9.72 -3.79 -7.69
N TYR A 77 -9.04 -4.19 -6.62
CA TYR A 77 -9.23 -3.67 -5.28
C TYR A 77 -7.95 -2.98 -4.81
N VAL A 78 -8.14 -1.92 -4.05
CA VAL A 78 -7.05 -1.17 -3.44
C VAL A 78 -7.24 -1.20 -1.94
N MET A 79 -6.23 -1.69 -1.23
CA MET A 79 -6.15 -1.66 0.22
C MET A 79 -5.25 -0.48 0.59
N ILE A 80 -5.82 0.50 1.28
CA ILE A 80 -5.09 1.69 1.72
C ILE A 80 -5.06 1.68 3.24
N HIS A 81 -3.86 1.72 3.79
CA HIS A 81 -3.62 1.71 5.22
C HIS A 81 -2.91 2.99 5.64
N ASN A 82 -3.50 3.72 6.57
CA ASN A 82 -2.88 4.91 7.13
C ASN A 82 -1.95 4.54 8.29
N VAL A 83 -0.66 4.42 8.00
CA VAL A 83 0.39 4.18 9.00
C VAL A 83 0.87 5.47 9.69
N GLY A 84 0.40 6.63 9.22
CA GLY A 84 0.75 7.93 9.76
C GLY A 84 -0.01 8.28 11.03
N PRO A 85 0.50 9.25 11.82
CA PRO A 85 -0.16 9.75 13.02
C PRO A 85 -1.30 10.74 12.72
N LEU A 86 -1.46 11.16 11.47
CA LEU A 86 -2.44 12.17 11.03
C LEU A 86 -3.51 11.53 10.17
N SER A 87 -4.73 12.10 10.19
CA SER A 87 -5.79 11.69 9.26
C SER A 87 -5.44 12.10 7.82
N THR A 88 -5.64 11.18 6.89
CA THR A 88 -5.29 11.37 5.47
C THR A 88 -6.52 11.38 4.59
N ASN A 89 -6.60 12.36 3.70
CA ASN A 89 -7.67 12.48 2.71
C ASN A 89 -7.13 12.13 1.33
N VAL A 90 -7.71 11.09 0.72
CA VAL A 90 -7.40 10.61 -0.63
C VAL A 90 -8.55 10.96 -1.58
N PRO A 91 -8.51 12.14 -2.24
CA PRO A 91 -9.54 12.56 -3.19
C PRO A 91 -9.58 11.67 -4.43
N THR A 92 -8.42 11.31 -4.98
CA THR A 92 -8.30 10.64 -6.27
C THR A 92 -7.31 9.49 -6.20
N ILE A 93 -7.70 8.35 -6.77
CA ILE A 93 -6.85 7.19 -7.01
C ILE A 93 -6.60 7.12 -8.52
N TYR A 94 -5.35 7.11 -8.92
CA TYR A 94 -4.93 6.91 -10.29
C TYR A 94 -4.59 5.45 -10.53
N VAL A 95 -5.11 4.90 -11.62
CA VAL A 95 -4.78 3.55 -12.07
C VAL A 95 -4.15 3.67 -13.45
N GLU A 96 -2.93 3.20 -13.57
CA GLU A 96 -2.19 3.14 -14.83
C GLU A 96 -2.33 1.73 -15.37
N SER A 97 -3.00 1.59 -16.50
CA SER A 97 -3.19 0.34 -17.23
C SER A 97 -2.35 0.33 -18.50
N THR A 98 -1.76 -0.82 -18.85
CA THR A 98 -1.07 -1.00 -20.14
C THR A 98 -2.01 -0.85 -21.34
N TYR A 99 -3.29 -1.17 -21.20
CA TYR A 99 -4.25 -1.14 -22.31
C TYR A 99 -5.04 0.17 -22.37
N LYS A 100 -5.46 0.69 -21.21
CA LYS A 100 -6.36 1.84 -21.12
C LYS A 100 -5.64 3.13 -20.73
N GLY A 101 -4.35 3.08 -20.45
CA GLY A 101 -3.56 4.22 -19.98
C GLY A 101 -3.91 4.65 -18.56
N LEU A 102 -3.64 5.92 -18.25
CA LEU A 102 -3.88 6.51 -16.93
C LEU A 102 -5.34 6.91 -16.75
N GLN A 103 -5.97 6.42 -15.68
CA GLN A 103 -7.34 6.75 -15.31
C GLN A 103 -7.38 7.32 -13.89
N GLY A 104 -8.04 8.47 -13.70
CA GLY A 104 -8.31 9.04 -12.39
C GLY A 104 -9.69 8.62 -11.89
N ILE A 105 -9.75 7.97 -10.72
CA ILE A 105 -10.98 7.56 -10.04
C ILE A 105 -11.18 8.43 -8.81
N THR A 106 -12.30 9.15 -8.76
CA THR A 106 -12.71 9.92 -7.60
C THR A 106 -13.06 8.97 -6.45
N SER A 107 -12.34 9.09 -5.33
CA SER A 107 -12.49 8.24 -4.17
C SER A 107 -13.07 8.98 -2.96
N ASN A 108 -12.65 10.24 -2.75
CA ASN A 108 -13.00 11.07 -1.58
C ASN A 108 -12.95 10.29 -0.26
N LEU A 109 -11.87 9.54 -0.05
CA LEU A 109 -11.69 8.70 1.12
C LEU A 109 -11.00 9.47 2.24
N VAL A 110 -11.52 9.36 3.46
CA VAL A 110 -10.92 9.90 4.68
C VAL A 110 -10.46 8.71 5.52
N LEU A 111 -9.19 8.68 5.90
CA LEU A 111 -8.59 7.60 6.69
C LEU A 111 -8.10 8.15 8.03
N ALA A 112 -8.63 7.61 9.12
CA ALA A 112 -8.11 7.87 10.46
C ALA A 112 -6.72 7.22 10.65
N PRO A 113 -5.92 7.66 11.64
CA PRO A 113 -4.65 7.02 11.97
C PRO A 113 -4.84 5.54 12.31
N GLY A 114 -4.06 4.66 11.67
CA GLY A 114 -4.14 3.20 11.82
C GLY A 114 -5.32 2.55 11.09
N GLU A 115 -6.14 3.30 10.36
CA GLU A 115 -7.28 2.75 9.62
C GLU A 115 -6.83 2.09 8.31
N MET A 116 -7.39 0.92 8.02
CA MET A 116 -7.23 0.23 6.75
C MET A 116 -8.58 0.09 6.05
N VAL A 117 -8.65 0.55 4.81
CA VAL A 117 -9.86 0.44 3.98
C VAL A 117 -9.54 -0.32 2.70
N THR A 118 -10.39 -1.28 2.36
CA THR A 118 -10.36 -1.97 1.07
C THR A 118 -11.47 -1.42 0.18
N LYS A 119 -11.11 -0.91 -1.00
CA LYS A 119 -12.05 -0.28 -1.93
C LYS A 119 -12.01 -0.96 -3.30
N LYS A 120 -13.19 -1.26 -3.84
CA LYS A 120 -13.37 -1.73 -5.22
C LYS A 120 -13.24 -0.57 -6.20
N ILE A 121 -12.47 -0.77 -7.27
CA ILE A 121 -12.41 0.17 -8.39
C ILE A 121 -13.33 -0.34 -9.50
N GLU A 122 -14.59 0.11 -9.48
CA GLU A 122 -15.63 -0.41 -10.37
C GLU A 122 -15.38 -0.14 -11.86
N SER A 123 -14.72 0.96 -12.18
CA SER A 123 -14.42 1.35 -13.57
C SER A 123 -13.30 0.54 -14.21
N VAL A 124 -12.54 -0.23 -13.42
CA VAL A 124 -11.36 -0.97 -13.90
C VAL A 124 -11.61 -2.47 -13.79
N ILE A 125 -11.89 -3.06 -14.95
CA ILE A 125 -11.84 -4.50 -15.17
C ILE A 125 -10.49 -4.81 -15.81
N VAL A 126 -9.75 -5.75 -15.21
CA VAL A 126 -8.40 -6.13 -15.64
C VAL A 126 -8.46 -7.36 -16.53
N GLU A 127 -7.98 -7.21 -17.76
CA GLU A 127 -8.00 -8.27 -18.79
C GLU A 127 -6.82 -9.25 -18.65
N PRO A 128 -6.95 -10.49 -19.15
CA PRO A 128 -5.85 -11.46 -19.18
C PRO A 128 -4.69 -10.93 -20.04
N GLY A 129 -3.60 -10.51 -19.39
CA GLY A 129 -2.42 -9.90 -20.05
C GLY A 129 -2.26 -8.40 -19.81
N GLU A 130 -3.28 -7.74 -19.24
CA GLU A 130 -3.19 -6.36 -18.78
C GLU A 130 -2.39 -6.28 -17.47
N LYS A 131 -1.53 -5.27 -17.37
CA LYS A 131 -0.80 -4.93 -16.15
C LYS A 131 -1.26 -3.57 -15.64
N VAL A 132 -1.47 -3.47 -14.34
CA VAL A 132 -1.94 -2.26 -13.68
C VAL A 132 -1.01 -1.83 -12.55
N THR A 133 -0.86 -0.52 -12.40
CA THR A 133 -0.17 0.10 -11.26
C THR A 133 -1.11 1.13 -10.64
N VAL A 134 -1.18 1.16 -9.31
CA VAL A 134 -2.08 2.06 -8.58
C VAL A 134 -1.28 3.15 -7.89
N ARG A 135 -1.76 4.39 -7.96
CA ARG A 135 -1.22 5.54 -7.22
C ARG A 135 -2.35 6.27 -6.54
N ALA A 136 -2.16 6.69 -5.29
CA ALA A 136 -3.10 7.56 -4.61
C ALA A 136 -2.45 8.93 -4.38
N VAL A 137 -3.23 9.99 -4.59
CA VAL A 137 -2.81 11.36 -4.28
C VAL A 137 -3.64 11.88 -3.14
N THR A 138 -2.98 12.48 -2.16
CA THR A 138 -3.60 13.07 -0.96
C THR A 138 -3.96 14.54 -1.20
N LEU A 139 -4.88 15.08 -0.41
CA LEU A 139 -5.20 16.52 -0.45
C LEU A 139 -3.99 17.41 -0.15
N ARG A 140 -3.01 16.91 0.60
CA ARG A 140 -1.80 17.64 0.95
C ARG A 140 -0.73 17.63 -0.16
N GLY A 141 -1.02 16.95 -1.27
CA GLY A 141 -0.16 16.92 -2.46
C GLY A 141 0.89 15.79 -2.45
N ASN A 142 0.84 14.87 -1.49
CA ASN A 142 1.68 13.67 -1.52
C ASN A 142 1.09 12.62 -2.45
N SER A 143 1.96 11.97 -3.24
CA SER A 143 1.61 10.81 -4.07
C SER A 143 2.26 9.55 -3.52
N PHE A 144 1.46 8.52 -3.30
CA PHE A 144 1.92 7.21 -2.86
C PHE A 144 1.59 6.20 -3.95
N THR A 145 2.53 5.31 -4.25
CA THR A 145 2.35 4.24 -5.24
C THR A 145 2.15 2.92 -4.51
N ALA A 146 1.32 2.04 -5.06
CA ALA A 146 1.21 0.68 -4.57
C ALA A 146 2.56 -0.04 -4.64
N LEU A 147 2.81 -0.92 -3.68
CA LEU A 147 4.04 -1.72 -3.66
C LEU A 147 4.10 -2.69 -4.84
N GLU A 148 2.94 -3.15 -5.29
CA GLU A 148 2.76 -4.05 -6.41
C GLU A 148 2.77 -3.25 -7.73
N THR A 149 3.96 -3.10 -8.31
CA THR A 149 4.09 -2.57 -9.67
C THR A 149 3.75 -3.66 -10.69
N ASN A 150 2.98 -3.33 -11.74
CA ASN A 150 2.63 -4.25 -12.83
C ASN A 150 1.75 -5.45 -12.45
N LEU A 151 0.84 -5.28 -11.49
CA LEU A 151 -0.13 -6.30 -11.11
C LEU A 151 -0.99 -6.72 -12.31
N GLY A 152 -1.07 -8.01 -12.61
CA GLY A 152 -1.92 -8.54 -13.68
C GLY A 152 -2.52 -9.90 -13.32
N PRO A 153 -3.60 -10.34 -14.00
CA PRO A 153 -4.20 -11.64 -13.73
C PRO A 153 -3.25 -12.82 -13.92
N ASN A 154 -2.25 -12.67 -14.80
CA ASN A 154 -1.24 -13.68 -15.09
C ASN A 154 0.13 -13.31 -14.49
N ASP A 155 0.23 -12.18 -13.80
CA ASP A 155 1.49 -11.66 -13.26
C ASP A 155 1.20 -11.16 -11.83
N LEU A 156 1.19 -12.11 -10.90
CA LEU A 156 0.94 -11.82 -9.49
C LEU A 156 2.25 -11.45 -8.78
N PRO A 157 2.24 -10.49 -7.86
CA PRO A 157 3.44 -9.83 -7.36
C PRO A 157 4.24 -10.64 -6.34
N TYR A 158 3.61 -11.54 -5.59
CA TYR A 158 4.24 -12.24 -4.46
C TYR A 158 4.29 -13.74 -4.65
N ILE A 159 5.26 -14.36 -4.00
CA ILE A 159 5.45 -15.81 -3.96
C ILE A 159 5.11 -16.32 -2.56
N LEU A 160 4.19 -17.28 -2.49
CA LEU A 160 3.93 -18.10 -1.32
C LEU A 160 4.65 -19.44 -1.48
N LEU A 161 5.73 -19.64 -0.72
CA LEU A 161 6.47 -20.89 -0.67
C LEU A 161 5.92 -21.82 0.41
N VAL A 162 5.30 -22.92 0.02
CA VAL A 162 4.79 -23.93 0.96
C VAL A 162 5.76 -25.11 0.99
N THR A 163 6.33 -25.37 2.17
CA THR A 163 7.27 -26.47 2.40
C THR A 163 6.61 -27.54 3.24
N VAL A 164 6.47 -28.75 2.71
CA VAL A 164 5.94 -29.90 3.44
C VAL A 164 7.12 -30.71 3.96
N THR A 165 7.08 -31.08 5.24
CA THR A 165 8.12 -31.88 5.91
C THR A 165 7.56 -33.20 6.46
N ASN A 166 8.43 -34.15 6.77
CA ASN A 166 8.09 -35.49 7.26
C ASN A 166 7.17 -36.31 6.33
N MET A 167 7.32 -36.15 5.02
CA MET A 167 6.54 -36.90 4.05
C MET A 167 6.95 -38.38 4.02
N SER A 168 5.95 -39.24 3.84
CA SER A 168 6.11 -40.68 3.56
C SER A 168 5.66 -41.02 2.14
N GLN A 169 6.40 -41.92 1.47
CA GLN A 169 6.13 -42.38 0.10
C GLN A 169 4.82 -43.15 -0.08
N GLN A 170 4.24 -43.66 1.01
CA GLN A 170 2.98 -44.42 0.96
C GLN A 170 1.76 -43.55 0.66
N TYR A 171 1.91 -42.23 0.80
CA TYR A 171 0.82 -41.28 0.67
C TYR A 171 1.09 -40.25 -0.42
N GLN A 172 0.02 -39.78 -1.03
CA GLN A 172 0.03 -38.59 -1.86
C GLN A 172 -0.36 -37.38 -1.00
N TYR A 173 0.37 -36.28 -1.13
CA TYR A 173 0.06 -35.04 -0.43
C TYR A 173 -0.53 -34.04 -1.41
N LYS A 174 -1.54 -33.29 -0.97
CA LYS A 174 -2.12 -32.20 -1.74
C LYS A 174 -2.15 -30.94 -0.91
N ILE A 175 -1.48 -29.91 -1.41
CA ILE A 175 -1.52 -28.58 -0.84
C ILE A 175 -2.67 -27.85 -1.50
N VAL A 176 -3.52 -27.21 -0.71
CA VAL A 176 -4.63 -26.39 -1.19
C VAL A 176 -4.51 -25.01 -0.58
N VAL A 177 -4.39 -24.00 -1.43
CA VAL A 177 -4.43 -22.59 -1.05
C VAL A 177 -5.78 -22.01 -1.45
N ASN A 178 -6.52 -21.47 -0.48
CA ASN A 178 -7.81 -20.81 -0.72
C ASN A 178 -7.77 -19.36 -0.24
N VAL A 179 -8.38 -18.46 -1.00
CA VAL A 179 -8.63 -17.09 -0.57
C VAL A 179 -9.73 -17.09 0.50
N LEU A 180 -9.47 -16.42 1.62
CA LEU A 180 -10.43 -16.25 2.69
C LEU A 180 -11.35 -15.06 2.42
N PRO A 181 -12.61 -15.12 2.87
CA PRO A 181 -13.47 -13.95 2.85
C PRO A 181 -12.99 -12.94 3.90
N THR A 182 -12.76 -11.71 3.46
CA THR A 182 -12.65 -10.51 4.29
C THR A 182 -14.06 -10.06 4.71
N GLY A 183 -14.17 -9.20 5.73
CA GLY A 183 -15.45 -8.74 6.28
C GLY A 183 -16.52 -8.42 5.22
N GLY A 184 -17.74 -8.90 5.44
CA GLY A 184 -18.84 -8.80 4.47
C GLY A 184 -18.89 -9.93 3.42
N GLY A 185 -18.05 -10.97 3.56
CA GLY A 185 -18.05 -12.14 2.66
C GLY A 185 -17.25 -11.92 1.36
N LEU A 186 -16.57 -10.78 1.25
CA LEU A 186 -15.79 -10.42 0.07
C LEU A 186 -14.45 -11.15 0.06
N ARG A 187 -14.17 -11.94 -0.98
CA ARG A 187 -12.87 -12.59 -1.17
C ARG A 187 -11.93 -11.67 -1.93
N VAL A 188 -10.93 -11.14 -1.24
CA VAL A 188 -9.94 -10.21 -1.80
C VAL A 188 -8.60 -10.93 -1.88
N GLY A 189 -7.99 -10.91 -3.06
CA GLY A 189 -6.82 -11.69 -3.38
C GLY A 189 -7.13 -12.83 -4.35
N CYS A 190 -6.06 -13.41 -4.87
CA CYS A 190 -6.12 -14.58 -5.72
C CYS A 190 -4.77 -15.27 -5.78
N VAL A 191 -4.83 -16.55 -6.14
CA VAL A 191 -3.68 -17.45 -6.20
C VAL A 191 -3.58 -18.07 -7.59
N SER A 192 -2.36 -18.27 -8.05
CA SER A 192 -2.02 -19.04 -9.24
C SER A 192 -0.95 -20.07 -8.90
N PRO A 193 -1.08 -21.34 -9.32
CA PRO A 193 0.01 -22.31 -9.22
C PRO A 193 1.20 -21.85 -10.07
N THR A 194 2.42 -22.22 -9.67
CA THR A 194 3.64 -21.97 -10.46
C THR A 194 3.88 -23.01 -11.55
N SER A 195 3.28 -24.20 -11.43
CA SER A 195 3.48 -25.28 -12.41
C SER A 195 2.48 -25.19 -13.56
N GLU A 196 3.06 -25.19 -14.76
CA GLU A 196 2.52 -25.31 -16.13
C GLU A 196 1.17 -24.64 -16.48
N GLU A 197 1.25 -23.80 -17.52
CA GLU A 197 0.17 -23.05 -18.16
C GLU A 197 -0.42 -21.90 -17.32
N PHE A 198 0.22 -20.73 -17.42
CA PHE A 198 -0.32 -19.38 -17.17
C PHE A 198 -1.69 -19.09 -17.83
N ALA A 199 -2.31 -20.05 -18.52
CA ALA A 199 -3.64 -19.97 -19.11
C ALA A 199 -4.75 -19.83 -18.06
N GLY A 200 -4.52 -20.26 -16.81
CA GLY A 200 -5.52 -20.21 -15.74
C GLY A 200 -5.70 -18.85 -15.06
N GLY A 201 -4.64 -18.05 -15.03
CA GLY A 201 -4.55 -16.79 -14.28
C GLY A 201 -4.93 -16.88 -12.78
N CYS A 202 -5.12 -15.71 -12.19
CA CYS A 202 -5.64 -15.43 -10.85
C CYS A 202 -6.94 -16.21 -10.56
N ARG A 203 -6.91 -17.10 -9.55
CA ARG A 203 -8.03 -17.97 -9.11
C ARG A 203 -8.32 -17.83 -7.61
N GLU A 204 -9.50 -18.27 -7.19
CA GLU A 204 -9.93 -18.29 -5.78
C GLU A 204 -9.28 -19.45 -4.98
N ARG A 205 -8.89 -20.51 -5.70
CA ARG A 205 -8.30 -21.72 -5.16
C ARG A 205 -7.24 -22.26 -6.13
N ALA A 206 -6.08 -22.61 -5.58
CA ALA A 206 -5.04 -23.35 -6.28
C ALA A 206 -4.67 -24.59 -5.46
N SER A 207 -4.26 -25.65 -6.14
CA SER A 207 -3.76 -26.83 -5.47
C SER A 207 -2.66 -27.48 -6.25
N GLU A 208 -1.69 -28.02 -5.53
CA GLU A 208 -0.55 -28.74 -6.08
C GLU A 208 -0.43 -30.08 -5.36
N THR A 209 -0.11 -31.12 -6.11
CA THR A 209 0.05 -32.48 -5.57
C THR A 209 1.53 -32.83 -5.52
N ILE A 210 1.93 -33.40 -4.38
CA ILE A 210 3.28 -33.88 -4.15
C ILE A 210 3.22 -35.40 -4.01
N TRP A 211 4.02 -36.07 -4.82
CA TRP A 211 4.30 -37.49 -4.70
C TRP A 211 5.78 -37.67 -4.35
N PRO A 212 6.12 -38.19 -3.15
CA PRO A 212 7.51 -38.48 -2.79
C PRO A 212 8.04 -39.66 -3.61
N ILE A 213 9.01 -39.42 -4.50
CA ILE A 213 9.51 -40.46 -5.43
C ILE A 213 10.57 -41.34 -4.74
N GLY A 214 11.35 -40.78 -3.80
CA GLY A 214 12.46 -41.46 -3.12
C GLY A 214 12.31 -41.53 -1.59
N PHE A 215 12.95 -42.51 -0.94
CA PHE A 215 12.88 -42.70 0.52
C PHE A 215 13.54 -41.53 1.30
N THR A 216 14.38 -40.76 0.62
CA THR A 216 15.02 -39.54 1.11
C THR A 216 14.17 -38.28 0.88
N ASP A 217 13.09 -38.38 0.10
CA ASP A 217 12.19 -37.27 -0.24
C ASP A 217 11.20 -36.99 0.89
N LYS A 218 11.75 -36.59 2.05
CA LYS A 218 10.98 -36.28 3.26
C LYS A 218 10.51 -34.83 3.30
N GLN A 219 11.04 -33.98 2.41
CA GLN A 219 10.71 -32.56 2.36
C GLN A 219 10.66 -32.06 0.93
N ARG A 220 9.63 -31.30 0.61
CA ARG A 220 9.49 -30.63 -0.69
C ARG A 220 8.80 -29.29 -0.56
N SER A 221 9.27 -28.34 -1.35
CA SER A 221 8.71 -26.98 -1.41
C SER A 221 8.01 -26.75 -2.74
N VAL A 222 6.88 -26.07 -2.70
CA VAL A 222 6.06 -25.70 -3.86
C VAL A 222 5.76 -24.21 -3.78
N GLY A 223 5.88 -23.52 -4.91
CA GLY A 223 5.55 -22.09 -5.01
C GLY A 223 4.12 -21.88 -5.48
N PHE A 224 3.50 -20.83 -4.98
CA PHE A 224 2.25 -20.28 -5.50
C PHE A 224 2.44 -18.78 -5.71
N MET A 225 2.03 -18.26 -6.86
CA MET A 225 1.98 -16.82 -7.06
C MET A 225 0.69 -16.29 -6.44
N VAL A 226 0.76 -15.21 -5.67
CA VAL A 226 -0.37 -14.67 -4.89
C VAL A 226 -0.45 -13.15 -4.99
N ALA A 227 -1.67 -12.62 -5.01
CA ALA A 227 -1.94 -11.20 -4.80
C ALA A 227 -2.03 -10.89 -3.29
N PRO A 228 -1.93 -9.61 -2.86
CA PRO A 228 -2.24 -9.24 -1.49
C PRO A 228 -3.63 -9.71 -1.04
N GLY A 229 -3.74 -10.32 0.12
CA GLY A 229 -5.02 -10.83 0.61
C GLY A 229 -4.90 -11.77 1.80
N ALA A 230 -6.04 -12.31 2.21
CA ALA A 230 -6.13 -13.29 3.29
C ALA A 230 -6.23 -14.69 2.70
N TYR A 231 -5.40 -15.62 3.16
CA TYR A 231 -5.29 -16.97 2.61
C TYR A 231 -5.33 -18.04 3.68
N SER A 232 -5.88 -19.20 3.31
CA SER A 232 -5.77 -20.45 4.05
C SER A 232 -5.00 -21.47 3.25
N VAL A 233 -3.96 -22.03 3.85
CA VAL A 233 -3.14 -23.11 3.29
C VAL A 233 -3.48 -24.38 4.03
N LYS A 234 -3.91 -25.41 3.33
CA LYS A 234 -4.29 -26.70 3.91
C LYS A 234 -3.48 -27.83 3.29
N LEU A 235 -3.06 -28.77 4.13
CA LEU A 235 -2.40 -30.01 3.72
C LEU A 235 -3.36 -31.18 3.85
N TYR A 236 -3.54 -31.90 2.75
CA TYR A 236 -4.30 -33.14 2.70
C TYR A 236 -3.38 -34.31 2.38
N ARG A 237 -3.62 -35.44 3.05
CA ARG A 237 -2.97 -36.73 2.80
C ARG A 237 -4.00 -37.67 2.17
N TYR A 238 -3.61 -38.33 1.10
CA TYR A 238 -4.41 -39.36 0.45
C TYR A 238 -3.70 -40.71 0.56
N GLU A 239 -4.48 -41.75 0.83
CA GLU A 239 -4.03 -43.15 0.80
C GLU A 239 -4.52 -43.85 -0.47
N TRP A 240 -3.68 -44.76 -0.99
CA TRP A 240 -4.01 -45.56 -2.16
C TRP A 240 -4.96 -46.70 -1.78
N THR A 241 -6.18 -46.69 -2.32
CA THR A 241 -7.22 -47.69 -2.02
C THR A 241 -7.21 -48.89 -2.96
N GLY A 242 -6.18 -49.03 -3.81
CA GLY A 242 -6.06 -50.10 -4.81
C GLY A 242 -6.62 -49.72 -6.19
N THR A 243 -7.63 -48.84 -6.25
CA THR A 243 -8.23 -48.34 -7.50
C THR A 243 -8.00 -46.85 -7.74
N GLY A 244 -7.61 -46.10 -6.70
CA GLY A 244 -7.30 -44.68 -6.77
C GLY A 244 -6.89 -44.11 -5.42
N TRP A 245 -6.71 -42.79 -5.36
CA TRP A 245 -6.43 -42.05 -4.12
C TRP A 245 -7.77 -41.62 -3.48
N GLY A 246 -8.08 -42.14 -2.29
CA GLY A 246 -9.44 -42.06 -1.75
C GLY A 246 -9.58 -41.60 -0.29
N ASN A 247 -8.69 -42.03 0.62
CA ASN A 247 -8.78 -41.66 2.03
C ASN A 247 -8.15 -40.28 2.26
N GLU A 248 -8.95 -39.22 2.11
CA GLU A 248 -8.53 -37.84 2.36
C GLU A 248 -8.51 -37.52 3.85
N VAL A 249 -7.32 -37.23 4.39
CA VAL A 249 -7.15 -36.75 5.77
C VAL A 249 -6.55 -35.35 5.72
N GLN A 250 -7.26 -34.37 6.29
CA GLN A 250 -6.69 -33.03 6.51
C GLN A 250 -5.72 -33.09 7.69
N LEU A 251 -4.45 -32.81 7.45
CA LEU A 251 -3.41 -32.86 8.49
C LEU A 251 -3.26 -31.51 9.19
N GLU A 252 -3.04 -30.46 8.42
CA GLU A 252 -2.71 -29.14 8.93
C GLU A 252 -3.38 -28.03 8.13
N SER A 253 -3.70 -26.92 8.79
CA SER A 253 -4.23 -25.72 8.17
C SER A 253 -3.62 -24.46 8.79
N VAL A 254 -3.11 -23.57 7.95
CA VAL A 254 -2.51 -22.29 8.34
C VAL A 254 -3.29 -21.15 7.71
N TYR A 255 -3.57 -20.11 8.48
CA TYR A 255 -4.23 -18.89 8.03
C TYR A 255 -3.23 -17.75 8.08
N MET A 256 -3.14 -16.95 7.02
CA MET A 256 -2.20 -15.83 6.96
C MET A 256 -2.69 -14.71 6.04
N ASN A 257 -2.30 -13.48 6.39
CA ASN A 257 -2.44 -12.33 5.51
C ASN A 257 -1.13 -12.13 4.77
N ILE A 258 -1.21 -12.04 3.46
CA ILE A 258 -0.06 -11.88 2.57
C ILE A 258 -0.12 -10.48 2.00
N THR A 259 0.94 -9.70 2.25
CA THR A 259 1.19 -8.37 1.69
C THR A 259 2.62 -8.26 1.13
N ASP A 260 3.38 -9.33 1.23
CA ASP A 260 4.75 -9.50 0.76
C ASP A 260 5.01 -11.00 0.53
N ASP A 261 6.19 -11.37 0.01
CA ASP A 261 6.62 -12.75 -0.13
C ASP A 261 6.50 -13.51 1.21
N ALA A 262 5.93 -14.71 1.15
CA ALA A 262 5.60 -15.49 2.33
C ALA A 262 6.10 -16.93 2.21
N SER A 263 6.45 -17.52 3.35
CA SER A 263 6.74 -18.95 3.43
C SER A 263 6.00 -19.60 4.57
N VAL A 264 5.51 -20.82 4.32
CA VAL A 264 4.83 -21.64 5.31
C VAL A 264 5.45 -23.01 5.31
N ARG A 265 5.75 -23.51 6.50
CA ARG A 265 6.16 -24.89 6.70
C ARG A 265 4.98 -25.67 7.27
N LEU A 266 4.63 -26.77 6.61
CA LEU A 266 3.61 -27.72 7.04
C LEU A 266 4.27 -29.04 7.39
N ASP A 267 3.80 -29.66 8.45
CA ASP A 267 4.24 -30.98 8.88
C ASP A 267 3.23 -32.03 8.43
N ALA A 268 3.73 -33.07 7.76
CA ALA A 268 2.94 -34.24 7.38
C ALA A 268 2.81 -35.26 8.52
N SER A 269 3.49 -35.04 9.65
CA SER A 269 3.31 -35.82 10.87
C SER A 269 1.96 -35.48 11.53
N ASP A 270 1.31 -36.46 12.16
CA ASP A 270 0.00 -36.27 12.82
C ASP A 270 0.06 -35.32 14.06
N SER A 271 1.17 -34.61 14.30
CA SER A 271 1.35 -33.71 15.45
C SER A 271 1.54 -32.26 15.02
N GLY A 272 0.48 -31.46 15.19
CA GLY A 272 0.50 -30.03 14.95
C GLY A 272 1.51 -29.28 15.82
N ALA A 273 2.55 -28.74 15.20
CA ALA A 273 3.41 -27.71 15.79
C ALA A 273 3.82 -26.70 14.71
N LEU A 274 3.21 -25.51 14.80
CA LEU A 274 3.35 -24.40 13.86
C LEU A 274 4.68 -23.66 14.06
N THR A 275 5.38 -23.34 12.97
CA THR A 275 6.39 -22.27 12.94
C THR A 275 6.19 -21.41 11.70
N ILE A 276 5.61 -20.22 11.88
CA ILE A 276 5.56 -19.17 10.86
C ILE A 276 6.92 -18.49 10.84
N ILE A 277 7.62 -18.52 9.69
CA ILE A 277 8.89 -17.81 9.51
C ILE A 277 8.62 -16.64 8.56
N PRO A 278 8.57 -15.39 9.05
CA PRO A 278 8.52 -14.24 8.17
C PRO A 278 9.86 -14.11 7.44
N LEU A 279 9.84 -14.21 6.10
CA LEU A 279 11.00 -13.90 5.28
C LEU A 279 11.10 -12.37 5.14
N ARG A 280 11.66 -11.69 6.14
CA ARG A 280 12.17 -10.33 5.93
C ARG A 280 13.52 -10.42 5.23
N ILE A 281 13.52 -10.45 3.90
CA ILE A 281 14.74 -10.22 3.14
C ILE A 281 14.99 -8.71 3.19
N TYR A 282 15.82 -8.27 4.13
CA TYR A 282 16.41 -6.94 4.08
C TYR A 282 17.31 -6.89 2.83
N THR A 283 16.82 -6.32 1.73
CA THR A 283 17.72 -5.85 0.68
C THR A 283 18.45 -4.65 1.25
N TYR A 284 19.62 -4.90 1.85
CA TYR A 284 20.60 -3.87 2.11
C TYR A 284 21.03 -3.33 0.75
N ARG A 285 20.37 -2.28 0.23
CA ARG A 285 21.01 -1.43 -0.77
C ARG A 285 22.10 -0.67 -0.03
N PRO A 286 23.40 -0.92 -0.27
CA PRO A 286 24.41 0.00 0.22
C PRO A 286 24.14 1.34 -0.47
N ASN A 287 24.05 2.41 0.32
CA ASN A 287 24.13 3.77 -0.16
C ASN A 287 25.48 3.97 -0.86
N SER A 288 25.56 3.69 -2.16
CA SER A 288 26.62 4.23 -2.98
C SER A 288 26.23 5.67 -3.34
N VAL A 289 26.62 6.58 -2.46
CA VAL A 289 26.82 7.99 -2.81
C VAL A 289 27.92 8.01 -3.86
N TRP A 290 27.55 8.25 -5.12
CA TRP A 290 28.51 8.70 -6.13
C TRP A 290 28.45 10.22 -6.16
N ILE A 291 29.47 10.83 -5.59
CA ILE A 291 29.84 12.21 -5.88
C ILE A 291 30.67 12.16 -7.16
N LEU A 292 30.21 12.87 -8.18
CA LEU A 292 31.03 13.56 -9.18
C LEU A 292 30.37 14.91 -9.45
#